data_AF-X1V5C0-F1
#
_entry.id   AF-X1V5C0-F1
#
_cell.length_a   1.000
_cell.length_b   1.000
_cell.length_c   1.000
_cell.angle_alpha   90.00
_cell.angle_beta   90.00
_cell.angle_gamma   90.00
#
_symmetry.space_group_name_H-M   'P 1'
#
loop_
_entity.id
_entity.type
_entity.pdbx_description
1 polymer ?
#
loop_
_entity_poly.entity_id
_entity_poly.type
_entity_poly.pdbx_seq_one_letter_code
_entity_poly.pdbx_strand_id
1 'polypeptide(L)'
;MIVGRYKLVSTQVMDYIYGLYGKTPAPIDPEVQKIVLKHYKRGQPPVTCRPADLLEPELDKAREAIKDFAQDIGDVLIKALYPITGLRFLKWKYGLETPPPEVKPRTMEDVKREDELIAKAKAGKLVEKQGG
;
A
#
# COMPACT_ATOMS: atom_id res chain seq x y z
N MET A 1 -11.95 -19.25 12.92
CA MET A 1 -11.15 -19.92 13.96
C MET A 1 -9.92 -19.07 14.23
N ILE A 2 -9.89 -18.32 15.33
CA ILE A 2 -8.72 -17.50 15.68
C ILE A 2 -7.68 -18.44 16.28
N VAL A 3 -6.61 -18.66 15.53
CA VAL A 3 -5.45 -19.44 15.98
C VAL A 3 -4.82 -18.73 17.18
N GLY A 4 -4.36 -19.48 18.20
CA GLY A 4 -3.93 -18.96 19.51
C GLY A 4 -2.95 -17.77 19.46
N ARG A 5 -2.81 -17.05 20.59
CA ARG A 5 -2.03 -15.79 20.67
C ARG A 5 -0.62 -15.96 20.08
N TYR A 6 -0.25 -15.04 19.19
CA TYR A 6 1.05 -14.99 18.50
C TYR A 6 1.39 -16.20 17.61
N LYS A 7 0.41 -17.05 17.27
CA LYS A 7 0.61 -18.19 16.36
C LYS A 7 0.68 -17.77 14.88
N LEU A 8 0.00 -16.69 14.53
CA LEU A 8 0.11 -16.01 13.23
C LEU A 8 0.44 -14.55 13.50
N VAL A 9 1.62 -14.13 13.07
CA VAL A 9 2.12 -12.77 13.26
C VAL A 9 2.50 -12.22 11.91
N SER A 10 2.03 -11.01 11.59
CA SER A 10 2.36 -10.37 10.32
C SER A 10 3.82 -9.92 10.29
N THR A 11 4.38 -9.78 9.10
CA THR A 11 5.74 -9.27 8.93
C THR A 11 5.91 -7.89 9.55
N GLN A 12 4.90 -7.02 9.48
CA GLN A 12 4.96 -5.67 10.06
C GLN A 12 5.11 -5.72 11.59
N VAL A 13 4.44 -6.66 12.26
CA VAL A 13 4.56 -6.83 13.71
C VAL A 13 5.93 -7.41 14.07
N MET A 14 6.46 -8.33 13.27
CA MET A 14 7.84 -8.82 13.45
C MET A 14 8.86 -7.68 13.26
N ASP A 15 8.71 -6.87 12.21
CA ASP A 15 9.55 -5.70 11.92
C ASP A 15 9.50 -4.68 13.08
N TYR A 16 8.32 -4.46 13.67
CA TYR A 16 8.13 -3.62 14.86
C TYR A 16 8.87 -4.18 16.08
N ILE A 17 8.67 -5.45 16.40
CA ILE A 17 9.31 -6.12 17.55
C ILE A 17 10.83 -6.24 17.38
N TYR A 18 11.30 -6.33 16.13
CA TYR A 18 12.71 -6.32 15.79
C TYR A 18 13.36 -4.93 15.94
N GLY A 19 12.57 -3.85 15.97
CA GLY A 19 13.07 -2.48 16.14
C GLY A 19 13.19 -1.66 14.86
N LEU A 20 12.63 -2.12 13.72
CA LEU A 20 12.69 -1.37 12.44
C LEU A 20 11.83 -0.10 12.41
N TYR A 21 11.02 0.11 13.43
CA TYR A 21 10.20 1.32 13.61
C TYR A 21 10.78 2.23 14.71
N GLY A 22 11.99 1.94 15.18
CA GLY A 22 12.65 2.66 16.26
C GLY A 22 12.29 2.13 17.65
N LYS A 23 12.59 2.94 18.66
CA LYS A 23 12.40 2.57 20.07
C LYS A 23 10.92 2.64 20.44
N THR A 24 10.40 1.57 21.02
CA THR A 24 9.03 1.51 21.55
C THR A 24 8.88 2.39 22.79
N PRO A 25 7.69 2.96 23.06
CA PRO A 25 7.47 3.80 24.24
C PRO A 25 7.58 3.02 25.56
N ALA A 26 7.27 1.72 25.52
CA ALA A 26 7.41 0.80 26.64
C ALA A 26 8.22 -0.43 26.21
N PRO A 27 8.92 -1.11 27.14
CA PRO A 27 9.64 -2.33 26.83
C PRO A 27 8.69 -3.43 26.34
N ILE A 28 9.15 -4.20 25.36
CA ILE A 28 8.42 -5.36 24.83
C ILE A 28 8.65 -6.54 25.79
N ASP A 29 7.61 -7.34 26.02
CA ASP A 29 7.72 -8.58 26.77
C ASP A 29 8.77 -9.51 26.11
N PRO A 30 9.83 -9.91 26.83
CA PRO A 30 10.89 -10.75 26.28
C PRO A 30 10.41 -12.10 25.76
N GLU A 31 9.38 -12.69 26.37
CA GLU A 31 8.85 -14.00 25.95
C GLU A 31 8.06 -13.87 24.66
N VAL A 32 7.26 -12.81 24.53
CA VAL A 32 6.57 -12.50 23.27
C VAL A 32 7.60 -12.20 22.17
N GLN A 33 8.63 -11.42 22.47
CA GLN A 33 9.68 -11.08 21.51
C GLN A 33 10.40 -12.34 20.99
N LYS A 34 10.77 -13.28 21.88
CA LYS A 34 11.36 -14.57 21.48
C LYS A 34 10.42 -15.38 20.60
N ILE A 35 9.13 -15.48 20.96
CA ILE A 35 8.13 -16.24 20.18
C ILE A 35 7.98 -15.65 18.78
N VAL A 36 7.85 -14.33 18.68
CA VAL A 36 7.63 -13.64 17.40
C VAL A 36 8.86 -13.69 16.50
N LEU A 37 10.07 -13.51 17.06
CA LEU A 37 11.30 -13.42 16.28
C LEU A 37 11.96 -14.77 15.99
N LYS A 38 11.48 -15.88 16.58
CA LYS A 38 12.07 -17.23 16.45
C LYS A 38 12.39 -17.63 15.00
N HIS A 39 11.47 -17.33 14.07
CA HIS A 39 11.56 -17.66 12.65
C HIS A 39 11.60 -16.41 11.76
N TYR A 40 11.98 -15.26 12.32
CA TYR A 40 12.03 -14.02 11.57
C TYR A 40 13.25 -13.95 10.65
N LYS A 41 13.03 -13.48 9.42
CA LYS A 41 14.04 -13.48 8.34
C LYS A 41 15.31 -12.67 8.64
N ARG A 42 15.24 -11.65 9.50
CA ARG A 42 16.41 -10.83 9.89
C ARG A 42 17.08 -11.31 11.18
N GLY A 43 16.63 -12.46 11.71
CA GLY A 43 17.16 -13.06 12.93
C GLY A 43 16.38 -12.69 14.19
N GLN A 44 16.88 -13.20 15.32
CA GLN A 44 16.30 -13.03 16.65
C GLN A 44 16.82 -11.81 17.43
N PRO A 45 18.07 -11.32 17.22
CA PRO A 45 18.57 -10.12 17.90
C PRO A 45 17.90 -8.85 17.37
N PRO A 46 17.14 -8.11 18.19
CA PRO A 46 16.53 -6.84 17.79
C PRO A 46 17.58 -5.76 17.58
N VAL A 47 17.32 -4.83 16.67
CA VAL A 47 18.17 -3.65 16.43
C VAL A 47 17.80 -2.51 17.38
N THR A 48 18.81 -1.78 17.82
CA THR A 48 18.67 -0.62 18.72
C THR A 48 19.16 0.69 18.10
N CYS A 49 19.81 0.62 16.94
CA CYS A 49 20.22 1.79 16.16
C CYS A 49 19.03 2.45 15.46
N ARG A 50 19.26 3.59 14.81
CA ARG A 50 18.25 4.22 13.96
C ARG A 50 18.04 3.32 12.73
N PRO A 51 16.79 2.89 12.41
CA PRO A 51 16.54 1.96 11.32
C PRO A 51 17.04 2.42 9.94
N ALA A 52 17.09 3.74 9.72
CA ALA A 52 17.61 4.32 8.49
C ALA A 52 19.10 4.03 8.26
N ASP A 53 19.87 3.77 9.32
CA ASP A 53 21.30 3.44 9.23
C ASP A 53 21.53 2.05 8.61
N LEU A 54 20.49 1.22 8.54
CA LEU A 54 20.51 -0.12 7.93
C LEU A 54 20.08 -0.13 6.46
N LEU A 55 19.69 1.02 5.92
CA LEU A 55 19.21 1.15 4.55
C LEU A 55 20.34 1.62 3.63
N GLU A 56 20.44 1.00 2.46
CA GLU A 56 21.31 1.48 1.40
C GLU A 56 20.71 2.70 0.70
N PRO A 57 21.53 3.54 0.04
CA PRO A 57 21.01 4.58 -0.85
C PRO A 57 20.18 3.99 -2.01
N GLU A 58 18.93 4.43 -2.14
CA GLU A 58 17.99 3.92 -3.16
C GLU A 58 17.64 4.96 -4.24
N LEU A 59 17.99 6.23 -4.05
CA LEU A 59 17.57 7.32 -4.93
C LEU A 59 18.12 7.18 -6.36
N ASP A 60 19.37 6.74 -6.50
CA ASP A 60 19.99 6.53 -7.82
C ASP A 60 19.33 5.37 -8.57
N LYS A 61 18.96 4.29 -7.86
CA LYS A 61 18.19 3.18 -8.42
C LYS A 61 16.81 3.65 -8.92
N ALA A 62 16.16 4.53 -8.17
CA ALA A 62 14.88 5.12 -8.57
C ALA A 62 15.03 6.00 -9.82
N ARG A 63 16.09 6.82 -9.90
CA ARG A 63 16.38 7.66 -11.07
C ARG A 63 16.62 6.83 -12.32
N GLU A 64 17.44 5.78 -12.20
CA GLU A 64 17.76 4.89 -13.32
C GLU A 64 16.51 4.21 -13.88
N ALA A 65 15.58 3.79 -13.01
CA ALA A 65 14.37 3.07 -13.39
C ALA A 65 13.37 3.89 -14.24
N ILE A 66 13.50 5.22 -14.28
CA ILE A 66 12.59 6.12 -15.00
C ILE A 66 13.32 7.10 -15.93
N LYS A 67 14.63 6.93 -16.11
CA LYS A 67 15.50 7.88 -16.83
C LYS A 67 15.02 8.22 -18.24
N ASP A 68 14.33 7.29 -18.89
CA ASP A 68 13.92 7.41 -20.29
C ASP A 68 12.73 8.38 -20.48
N PHE A 69 11.99 8.70 -19.41
CA PHE A 69 10.79 9.54 -19.49
C PHE A 69 10.57 10.48 -18.30
N ALA A 70 11.39 10.41 -17.26
CA ALA A 70 11.33 11.32 -16.13
C ALA A 70 11.68 12.76 -16.55
N GLN A 71 10.89 13.72 -16.09
CA GLN A 71 11.10 15.14 -16.42
C GLN A 71 11.68 15.93 -15.24
N ASP A 72 11.38 15.53 -14.00
CA ASP A 72 11.78 16.26 -12.80
C ASP A 72 12.12 15.33 -11.61
N ILE A 73 12.60 15.95 -10.52
CA ILE A 73 12.88 15.24 -9.26
C ILE A 73 11.62 14.66 -8.62
N GLY A 74 10.45 15.25 -8.88
CA GLY A 74 9.17 14.78 -8.38
C GLY A 74 8.85 13.37 -8.90
N ASP A 75 9.10 13.10 -10.17
CA ASP A 75 8.92 11.76 -10.75
C ASP A 75 9.86 10.74 -10.09
N VAL A 76 11.11 11.13 -9.82
CA VAL A 76 12.09 10.29 -9.12
C VAL A 76 11.59 9.98 -7.70
N LEU A 77 11.06 10.96 -6.99
CA LEU A 77 10.47 10.78 -5.66
C LEU A 77 9.21 9.91 -5.70
N ILE A 78 8.34 10.08 -6.69
CA ILE A 78 7.16 9.22 -6.89
C ILE A 78 7.60 7.76 -7.09
N LYS A 79 8.64 7.53 -7.90
CA LYS A 79 9.20 6.19 -8.11
C LYS A 79 9.85 5.62 -6.85
N ALA A 80 10.52 6.44 -6.04
CA ALA A 80 11.16 6.00 -4.80
C ALA A 80 10.11 5.65 -3.72
N LEU A 81 9.11 6.51 -3.50
CA LEU A 81 8.07 6.32 -2.49
C LEU A 81 7.06 5.23 -2.86
N TYR A 82 6.73 5.12 -4.16
CA TYR A 82 5.74 4.18 -4.68
C TYR A 82 6.32 3.36 -5.84
N PRO A 83 7.22 2.38 -5.57
CA PRO A 83 7.99 1.71 -6.62
C PRO A 83 7.17 1.04 -7.71
N ILE A 84 5.98 0.53 -7.38
CA ILE A 84 5.10 -0.19 -8.31
C ILE A 84 3.99 0.73 -8.81
N THR A 85 3.18 1.28 -7.90
CA THR A 85 2.02 2.10 -8.26
C THR A 85 2.41 3.47 -8.82
N GLY A 86 3.47 4.08 -8.28
CA GLY A 86 4.03 5.34 -8.79
C GLY A 86 4.62 5.18 -10.18
N LEU A 87 5.37 4.10 -10.44
CA LEU A 87 5.86 3.80 -11.79
C LEU A 87 4.71 3.67 -12.79
N ARG A 88 3.67 2.91 -12.42
CA ARG A 88 2.47 2.73 -13.25
C ARG A 88 1.77 4.07 -13.53
N PHE A 89 1.64 4.91 -12.50
CA PHE A 89 1.10 6.26 -12.64
C PHE A 89 1.94 7.14 -13.58
N LEU A 90 3.28 7.10 -13.47
CA LEU A 90 4.16 7.89 -14.33
C LEU A 90 4.06 7.47 -15.80
N LYS A 91 3.93 6.17 -16.08
CA LYS A 91 3.68 5.68 -17.43
C LYS A 91 2.37 6.21 -18.01
N TRP A 92 1.32 6.32 -17.19
CA TRP A 92 0.07 6.95 -17.59
C TRP A 92 0.20 8.45 -17.82
N LYS A 93 0.89 9.15 -16.91
CA LYS A 93 1.16 10.60 -16.99
C LYS A 93 1.87 10.96 -18.30
N TYR A 94 2.82 10.14 -18.73
CA TYR A 94 3.60 10.36 -19.96
C TYR A 94 3.08 9.61 -21.18
N GLY A 95 1.89 9.01 -21.11
CA GLY A 95 1.23 8.36 -22.25
C GLY A 95 1.90 7.08 -22.76
N LEU A 96 2.77 6.46 -21.96
CA LEU A 96 3.41 5.17 -22.27
C LEU A 96 2.43 4.00 -22.11
N GLU A 97 1.44 4.13 -21.23
CA GLU A 97 0.39 3.15 -21.01
C GLU A 97 -0.96 3.86 -20.86
N THR A 98 -2.05 3.22 -21.29
CA THR A 98 -3.41 3.74 -21.09
C THR A 98 -3.92 3.39 -19.69
N PRO A 99 -4.44 4.35 -18.91
CA PRO A 99 -5.06 4.06 -17.62
C PRO A 99 -6.26 3.11 -17.77
N PRO A 100 -6.41 2.11 -16.90
CA PRO A 100 -7.60 1.26 -16.89
C PRO A 100 -8.86 2.09 -16.57
N PRO A 101 -10.07 1.66 -16.99
CA PRO A 101 -11.31 2.39 -16.74
C PRO A 101 -11.57 2.69 -15.26
N GLU A 102 -11.11 1.82 -14.37
CA GLU A 102 -11.30 1.90 -12.91
C GLU A 102 -10.65 3.12 -12.25
N VAL A 103 -9.55 3.63 -12.84
CA VAL A 103 -8.81 4.78 -12.30
C VAL A 103 -9.21 6.09 -12.98
N LYS A 104 -10.13 6.03 -13.94
CA LYS A 104 -10.65 7.24 -14.58
C LYS A 104 -11.53 8.01 -13.58
N PRO A 105 -11.45 9.34 -13.59
CA PRO A 105 -12.34 10.14 -12.77
C PRO A 105 -13.80 9.87 -13.16
N ARG A 106 -14.69 9.86 -12.17
CA ARG A 106 -16.13 9.80 -12.42
C ARG A 106 -16.57 11.06 -13.15
N THR A 107 -17.36 10.89 -14.22
CA THR A 107 -17.93 12.03 -14.94
C THR A 107 -19.18 12.54 -14.22
N MET A 108 -19.59 13.78 -14.51
CA MET A 108 -20.87 14.32 -14.00
C MET A 108 -22.07 13.51 -14.50
N GLU A 109 -21.95 12.84 -15.64
CA GLU A 109 -22.97 11.95 -16.20
C GLU A 109 -23.05 10.64 -15.40
N ASP A 110 -21.91 10.08 -14.97
CA ASP A 110 -21.88 8.91 -14.08
C ASP A 110 -22.55 9.21 -12.74
N VAL A 111 -22.30 10.40 -12.19
CA VAL A 111 -22.93 10.86 -10.94
C VAL A 111 -24.45 10.96 -11.11
N LYS A 112 -24.92 11.62 -12.18
CA LYS A 112 -26.37 11.72 -12.47
C LYS A 112 -27.03 10.37 -12.62
N ARG A 113 -26.39 9.43 -13.32
CA ARG A 113 -26.90 8.06 -13.50
C ARG A 113 -26.97 7.29 -12.18
N GLU A 114 -25.96 7.40 -11.33
CA GLU A 114 -26.00 6.81 -9.98
C GLU A 114 -27.12 7.42 -9.13
N ASP A 115 -27.30 8.75 -9.16
CA ASP A 115 -28.36 9.44 -8.42
C ASP A 115 -29.76 8.99 -8.87
N GLU A 116 -29.98 8.83 -10.18
CA GLU A 116 -31.23 8.30 -10.72
C GLU A 116 -31.48 6.84 -10.30
N LEU A 117 -30.45 5.99 -10.31
CA LEU A 117 -30.55 4.60 -9.86
C LEU A 117 -30.84 4.52 -8.36
N ILE A 118 -30.19 5.36 -7.55
CA ILE A 118 -30.44 5.47 -6.11
C ILE A 118 -31.87 5.98 -5.85
N ALA A 119 -32.37 6.94 -6.64
CA ALA A 119 -33.73 7.42 -6.54
C ALA A 119 -34.75 6.31 -6.90
N LYS A 120 -34.50 5.55 -7.96
CA LYS A 120 -35.32 4.38 -8.34
C LYS A 120 -35.28 3.29 -7.27
N ALA A 121 -34.13 3.07 -6.63
CA ALA A 121 -33.97 2.14 -5.52
C ALA A 121 -34.77 2.54 -4.29
N LYS A 122 -34.66 3.80 -3.86
CA LYS A 122 -35.44 4.34 -2.74
C LYS A 122 -36.95 4.32 -3.02
N ALA A 123 -37.34 4.46 -4.29
CA ALA A 123 -38.74 4.37 -4.73
C ALA A 123 -39.25 2.92 -4.92
N GLY A 124 -38.41 1.89 -4.66
CA GLY A 124 -38.80 0.48 -4.80
C GLY A 124 -38.96 0.00 -6.25
N LYS A 125 -38.42 0.73 -7.24
CA LYS A 125 -38.56 0.47 -8.68
C LYS A 125 -37.31 -0.16 -9.33
N LEU A 126 -36.46 -0.83 -8.54
CA LEU A 126 -35.18 -1.37 -9.02
C LEU A 126 -35.31 -2.56 -9.99
N VAL A 127 -36.43 -3.28 -9.94
CA VAL A 127 -36.72 -4.38 -10.85
C VAL A 127 -38.04 -4.05 -11.53
N GLU A 128 -38.01 -3.83 -12.84
CA GLU A 128 -39.25 -3.84 -13.60
C GLU A 128 -39.88 -5.23 -13.44
N LYS A 129 -41.09 -5.25 -12.87
CA LYS A 129 -41.91 -6.45 -12.82
C LYS A 129 -42.17 -6.85 -14.28
N GLN A 130 -41.45 -7.86 -14.79
CA GLN A 130 -41.84 -8.51 -16.05
C GLN A 130 -43.27 -8.98 -15.86
N GLY A 131 -44.21 -8.28 -16.49
CA GLY A 131 -45.63 -8.58 -16.45
C GLY A 131 -46.08 -8.95 -17.85
N GLY A 132 -46.65 -10.15 -17.97
CA GLY A 132 -47.52 -10.58 -19.08
C GLY A 132 -46.81 -11.21 -20.25
#